data_AF-A0A6A9SK26-F1
#
_entry.id   AF-A0A6A9SK26-F1
#
_cell.length_a   1.000
_cell.length_b   1.000
_cell.length_c   1.000
_cell.angle_alpha   90.00
_cell.angle_beta   90.00
_cell.angle_gamma   90.00
#
_symmetry.space_group_name_H-M   'P 1'
#
loop_
_entity.id
_entity.type
_entity.pdbx_description
1 polymer ?
#
loop_
_entity_poly.entity_id
_entity_poly.type
_entity_poly.pdbx_seq_one_letter_code
_entity_poly.pdbx_strand_id
1 'polypeptide(L)'
;MPLGSLGLVVGALSVLFGVYPTLGVLAIVGFLVPITVIMHDFWTMDGQDRQNEQIHFLKNAGLIGASLLFLSVSVGTWPLAVGVGL
;
A
#
# COMPACT_ATOMS: atom_id res chain seq x y z
N MET A 1 -15.12 -2.43 6.28
CA MET A 1 -14.66 -3.69 6.91
C MET A 1 -13.32 -3.46 7.60
N PRO A 2 -13.26 -3.46 8.95
CA PRO A 2 -12.08 -3.05 9.74
C PRO A 2 -10.82 -3.91 9.54
N LEU A 3 -11.00 -5.14 9.04
CA LEU A 3 -9.91 -6.10 8.87
C LEU A 3 -8.87 -5.65 7.83
N GLY A 4 -9.29 -5.01 6.74
CA GLY A 4 -8.39 -4.52 5.70
C GLY A 4 -7.50 -3.37 6.18
N SER A 5 -8.07 -2.45 6.95
CA SER A 5 -7.33 -1.35 7.58
C SER A 5 -6.35 -1.82 8.66
N LEU A 6 -6.70 -2.86 9.42
CA LEU A 6 -5.77 -3.50 10.35
C LEU A 6 -4.64 -4.24 9.61
N GLY A 7 -4.96 -4.92 8.51
CA GLY A 7 -3.98 -5.59 7.66
C GLY A 7 -2.93 -4.63 7.08
N LEU A 8 -3.33 -3.42 6.68
CA LEU A 8 -2.40 -2.38 6.24
C LEU A 8 -1.44 -1.94 7.36
N VAL A 9 -1.94 -1.77 8.58
CA VAL A 9 -1.10 -1.40 9.72
C VAL A 9 -0.09 -2.52 10.02
N VAL A 10 -0.55 -3.77 10.04
CA VAL A 10 0.32 -4.93 10.26
C VAL A 10 1.36 -5.05 9.14
N GLY A 11 0.97 -4.88 7.88
CA GLY A 11 1.88 -4.87 6.74
C GLY A 11 2.92 -3.76 6.85
N ALA A 12 2.50 -2.55 7.23
CA ALA A 12 3.42 -1.42 7.42
C ALA A 12 4.42 -1.66 8.56
N LEU A 13 3.98 -2.24 9.67
CA LEU A 13 4.86 -2.59 10.80
C LEU A 13 5.83 -3.73 10.44
N SER A 14 5.37 -4.71 9.67
CA SER A 14 6.19 -5.79 9.12
C SER A 14 7.33 -5.22 8.26
N VAL A 15 7.03 -4.25 7.39
CA VAL A 15 8.04 -3.54 6.59
C VAL A 15 8.92 -2.65 7.46
N LEU A 16 8.39 -1.95 8.46
CA LEU A 16 9.19 -1.04 9.29
C LEU A 16 10.27 -1.79 10.10
N PHE A 17 9.88 -2.89 10.73
CA PHE A 17 10.76 -3.68 11.60
C PHE A 17 11.50 -4.81 10.88
N GLY A 18 11.31 -4.96 9.56
CA GLY A 18 11.97 -6.02 8.80
C GLY A 18 11.58 -7.43 9.26
N VAL A 19 10.29 -7.61 9.56
CA VAL A 19 9.68 -8.90 9.92
C VAL A 19 8.86 -9.36 8.72
N TYR A 20 9.39 -10.26 7.91
CA TYR A 20 8.83 -10.68 6.61
C TYR A 20 8.45 -9.49 5.70
N PRO A 21 9.39 -8.56 5.42
CA PRO A 21 9.11 -7.32 4.71
C PRO A 21 8.48 -7.57 3.33
N THR A 22 8.90 -8.59 2.59
CA THR A 22 8.28 -8.95 1.31
C THR A 22 6.78 -9.27 1.45
N LEU A 23 6.39 -10.03 2.48
CA LEU A 23 4.97 -10.35 2.73
C LEU A 23 4.18 -9.12 3.15
N GLY A 24 4.76 -8.26 3.99
CA GLY A 24 4.15 -7.00 4.40
C GLY A 24 3.86 -6.09 3.20
N VAL A 25 4.84 -5.93 2.30
CA VAL A 25 4.66 -5.14 1.06
C VAL A 25 3.60 -5.77 0.14
N LEU A 26 3.64 -7.09 -0.08
CA LEU A 26 2.64 -7.77 -0.91
C LEU A 26 1.23 -7.63 -0.36
N ALA A 27 1.06 -7.67 0.97
CA ALA A 27 -0.23 -7.42 1.61
C ALA A 27 -0.72 -5.99 1.38
N ILE A 28 0.18 -4.99 1.49
CA ILE A 28 -0.15 -3.58 1.23
C ILE A 28 -0.59 -3.39 -0.23
N VAL A 29 0.19 -3.90 -1.19
CA VAL A 29 -0.14 -3.80 -2.63
C VAL A 29 -1.45 -4.54 -2.93
N GLY A 30 -1.59 -5.77 -2.41
CA GLY A 30 -2.78 -6.60 -2.61
C GLY A 30 -4.05 -5.99 -2.05
N PHE A 31 -3.95 -5.16 -1.00
CA PHE A 31 -5.07 -4.37 -0.49
C PHE A 31 -5.30 -3.08 -1.30
N LEU A 32 -4.25 -2.29 -1.51
CA LEU A 32 -4.36 -0.96 -2.11
C LEU A 32 -4.83 -1.00 -3.57
N VAL A 33 -4.36 -1.95 -4.37
CA VAL A 33 -4.71 -2.03 -5.80
C VAL A 33 -6.22 -2.20 -6.00
N PRO A 34 -6.88 -3.25 -5.50
CA PRO A 34 -8.31 -3.44 -5.72
C PRO A 34 -9.14 -2.35 -5.03
N ILE A 35 -8.78 -1.94 -3.81
CA ILE A 35 -9.59 -0.96 -3.09
C ILE A 35 -9.55 0.42 -3.76
N THR A 36 -8.42 0.79 -4.37
CA THR A 36 -8.30 2.08 -5.09
C THR A 36 -9.18 2.09 -6.33
N VAL A 37 -9.23 0.99 -7.08
CA VAL A 37 -10.09 0.89 -8.27
C VAL A 37 -11.58 0.87 -7.90
N ILE A 38 -11.93 0.24 -6.76
CA ILE A 38 -13.33 0.11 -6.32
C ILE A 38 -13.85 1.39 -5.64
N MET A 39 -13.03 2.05 -4.82
CA MET A 39 -13.46 3.18 -3.99
C MET A 39 -13.22 4.55 -4.63
N HIS A 40 -12.26 4.65 -5.55
CA HIS A 40 -11.90 5.92 -6.21
C HIS A 40 -12.10 5.84 -7.72
N ASP A 41 -13.30 5.44 -8.12
CA ASP A 41 -13.71 5.19 -9.49
C ASP A 41 -14.03 6.50 -10.24
N PHE A 42 -13.10 7.45 -10.24
CA PHE A 42 -13.29 8.81 -10.79
C PHE A 42 -13.81 8.85 -12.24
N TRP A 43 -13.63 7.78 -13.02
CA TRP A 43 -14.14 7.67 -14.39
C TRP A 43 -15.68 7.60 -14.47
N THR A 44 -16.38 7.29 -13.39
CA THR A 44 -17.85 7.27 -13.29
C THR A 44 -18.43 8.60 -12.77
N MET A 45 -17.57 9.53 -12.35
CA MET A 45 -17.94 10.80 -11.72
C MET A 45 -17.78 11.99 -12.67
N ASP A 46 -18.48 13.09 -12.34
CA ASP A 46 -18.46 14.36 -13.09
C ASP A 46 -18.16 15.57 -12.20
N GLY A 47 -17.83 16.70 -12.83
CA GLY A 47 -17.66 17.98 -12.16
C GLY A 47 -16.56 17.97 -11.07
N GLN A 48 -16.89 18.52 -9.90
CA GLN A 48 -15.97 18.61 -8.77
C GLN A 48 -15.65 17.24 -8.17
N ASP A 49 -16.63 16.33 -8.15
CA ASP A 49 -16.48 15.00 -7.55
C ASP A 49 -15.48 14.16 -8.34
N ARG A 50 -15.47 14.29 -9.68
CA ARG A 50 -14.43 13.69 -10.54
C ARG A 50 -13.02 14.13 -10.13
N GLN A 51 -12.81 15.42 -9.90
CA GLN A 51 -11.49 15.92 -9.50
C GLN A 51 -11.09 15.41 -8.12
N ASN A 52 -12.00 15.42 -7.15
CA ASN A 52 -11.75 14.89 -5.81
C ASN A 52 -11.38 13.40 -5.85
N GLU A 53 -12.18 12.57 -6.52
CA GLU A 53 -11.90 11.13 -6.62
C GLU A 53 -10.61 10.85 -7.40
N GLN A 54 -10.31 11.63 -8.43
CA GLN A 54 -9.04 11.52 -9.14
C GLN A 54 -7.84 11.83 -8.24
N ILE A 55 -7.94 12.83 -7.36
CA ILE A 55 -6.89 13.14 -6.37
C ILE A 55 -6.69 11.97 -5.41
N HIS A 56 -7.78 11.37 -4.91
CA HIS A 56 -7.68 10.21 -4.01
C HIS A 56 -7.11 8.98 -4.71
N PHE A 57 -7.52 8.72 -5.95
CA PHE A 57 -6.95 7.67 -6.79
C PHE A 57 -5.44 7.85 -6.96
N LEU A 58 -4.99 9.05 -7.32
CA LEU A 58 -3.58 9.35 -7.54
C LEU A 58 -2.74 9.26 -6.25
N LYS A 59 -3.29 9.64 -5.09
CA LYS A 59 -2.64 9.43 -3.79
C LYS A 59 -2.36 7.96 -3.55
N ASN A 60 -3.36 7.10 -3.75
CA ASN A 60 -3.18 5.66 -3.55
C ASN A 60 -2.28 5.04 -4.63
N ALA A 61 -2.36 5.51 -5.89
CA ALA A 61 -1.43 5.09 -6.94
C ALA A 61 0.02 5.41 -6.57
N GLY A 62 0.27 6.57 -5.97
CA GLY A 62 1.57 6.93 -5.41
C GLY A 62 2.02 5.98 -4.29
N LEU A 63 1.12 5.61 -3.37
CA LEU A 63 1.40 4.64 -2.31
C LEU A 63 1.69 3.23 -2.85
N ILE A 64 0.96 2.79 -3.88
CA ILE A 64 1.22 1.54 -4.60
C ILE A 64 2.61 1.58 -5.23
N GLY A 65 2.95 2.66 -5.94
CA GLY A 65 4.27 2.85 -6.53
C GLY A 65 5.40 2.81 -5.48
N ALA A 66 5.23 3.52 -4.36
CA ALA A 66 6.18 3.47 -3.24
C ALA A 66 6.30 2.05 -2.67
N SER A 67 5.18 1.34 -2.49
CA SER A 67 5.18 -0.03 -1.98
C SER A 67 5.93 -0.97 -2.94
N LEU A 68 5.74 -0.84 -4.25
CA LEU A 68 6.49 -1.61 -5.25
C LEU A 68 8.00 -1.31 -5.23
N LEU A 69 8.40 -0.06 -4.97
CA LEU A 69 9.80 0.27 -4.72
C LEU A 69 10.34 -0.41 -3.46
N PHE A 70 9.57 -0.45 -2.37
CA PHE A 70 9.95 -1.22 -1.18
C PHE A 70 10.03 -2.72 -1.44
N LEU A 71 9.19 -3.26 -2.34
CA LEU A 71 9.27 -4.67 -2.73
C LEU A 71 10.63 -4.98 -3.37
N SER A 72 11.13 -4.11 -4.25
CA SER A 72 12.39 -4.33 -4.97
C SER A 72 13.61 -4.32 -4.05
N VAL A 73 13.53 -3.63 -2.92
CA VAL A 73 14.58 -3.58 -1.89
C VAL A 73 14.23 -4.38 -0.63
N SER A 74 13.17 -5.20 -0.66
CA SER A 74 12.64 -5.86 0.55
C SER A 74 13.62 -6.86 1.20
N VAL A 75 14.53 -7.42 0.41
CA VAL A 75 15.63 -8.30 0.88
C VAL A 75 16.83 -7.52 1.43
N GLY A 76 16.81 -6.19 1.35
CA GLY A 76 17.83 -5.32 1.90
C GLY A 76 17.68 -5.14 3.41
N THR A 77 18.73 -4.67 4.08
CA THR A 77 18.70 -4.36 5.51
C THR A 77 18.74 -2.84 5.73
N TRP A 78 18.06 -2.38 6.78
CA TRP A 78 18.07 -0.98 7.23
C TRP A 78 18.17 -0.94 8.76
N PRO A 79 18.47 0.22 9.39
CA PRO A 79 18.79 0.29 10.82
C PRO A 79 17.74 -0.26 11.80
N LEU A 80 16.47 -0.29 11.40
CA LEU A 80 15.36 -0.82 12.21
C LEU A 80 15.03 -2.28 11.90
N ALA A 81 15.64 -2.88 10.88
CA ALA A 81 15.35 -4.24 10.46
C ALA A 81 15.90 -5.25 11.48
N VAL A 82 15.02 -6.10 12.00
CA VAL A 82 15.39 -7.20 12.91
C VAL A 82 15.91 -8.42 12.12
N GLY A 83 15.73 -8.45 10.80
CA GLY A 83 16.29 -9.47 9.90
C GLY A 83 15.54 -10.80 9.95
N VAL A 84 14.23 -10.77 10.17
CA VAL A 84 13.39 -11.97 10.27
C VAL A 84 12.67 -12.19 8.94
N GLY A 85 12.90 -13.35 8.30
CA GLY A 85 12.32 -13.67 6.99
C GLY A 85 13.24 -13.28 5.83
N LEU A 86 12.84 -13.63 4.60
CA LEU A 86 13.49 -13.18 3.37
C LEU A 86 13.35 -11.67 3.19
#